data_AF-A0A0F8YRH0-F1
#
_entry.id   AF-A0A0F8YRH0-F1
#
_cell.length_a   1.000
_cell.length_b   1.000
_cell.length_c   1.000
_cell.angle_alpha   90.00
_cell.angle_beta   90.00
_cell.angle_gamma   90.00
#
_symmetry.space_group_name_H-M   'P 1'
#
loop_
_entity.id
_entity.type
_entity.pdbx_description
1 polymer ?
#
loop_
_entity_poly.entity_id
_entity_poly.type
_entity_poly.pdbx_seq_one_letter_code
_entity_poly.pdbx_strand_id
1 'polypeptide(L)'
;MPKPIMYLASPYTHMDKEIQHMRYLAVRDTAAQLMRDGEFVFSPIVHCHPMAVSCDLKGDIDFWRDYDFAMIEALPRFGILKLPGWLQSEGIEEEKAHALSLGRVVESVVPVGTYADLLEVKAEFDSYSN
;
A
#
# COMPACT_ATOMS: atom_id res chain seq x y z
N MET A 1 -4.36 17.23 -21.15
CA MET A 1 -3.49 16.10 -20.75
C MET A 1 -4.26 15.24 -19.77
N PRO A 2 -4.18 13.90 -19.84
CA PRO A 2 -4.84 13.03 -18.87
C PRO A 2 -4.30 13.29 -17.45
N LYS A 3 -5.16 13.10 -16.43
CA LYS A 3 -4.77 13.29 -15.02
C LYS A 3 -3.68 12.27 -14.65
N PRO A 4 -2.58 12.66 -13.98
CA PRO A 4 -1.53 11.73 -13.57
C PRO A 4 -2.04 10.72 -12.55
N ILE A 5 -1.60 9.47 -12.69
CA ILE A 5 -1.92 8.37 -11.78
C ILE A 5 -0.82 8.26 -10.71
N MET A 6 -1.20 7.99 -9.46
CA MET A 6 -0.30 7.76 -8.33
C MET A 6 -0.16 6.27 -8.03
N TYR A 7 1.08 5.79 -7.91
CA TYR A 7 1.38 4.50 -7.29
C TYR A 7 1.15 4.60 -5.78
N LEU A 8 0.32 3.74 -5.19
CA LEU A 8 -0.03 3.76 -3.77
C LEU A 8 0.64 2.59 -3.04
N ALA A 9 1.81 2.86 -2.48
CA ALA A 9 2.57 1.94 -1.65
C ALA A 9 1.93 1.78 -0.26
N SER A 10 2.02 0.58 0.32
CA SER A 10 1.48 0.27 1.64
C SER A 10 2.10 -1.00 2.20
N PRO A 11 2.26 -1.14 3.53
CA PRO A 11 2.78 -2.38 4.09
C PRO A 11 1.77 -3.52 3.87
N TYR A 12 2.28 -4.70 3.53
CA TYR A 12 1.45 -5.86 3.24
C TYR A 12 1.86 -7.09 4.07
N THR A 13 3.08 -7.57 3.89
CA THR A 13 3.57 -8.83 4.48
C THR A 13 3.45 -8.85 6.01
N HIS A 14 2.84 -9.92 6.52
CA HIS A 14 2.68 -10.19 7.95
C HIS A 14 2.52 -11.70 8.17
N MET A 15 2.97 -12.21 9.33
CA MET A 15 2.86 -13.64 9.67
C MET A 15 1.40 -14.08 9.85
N ASP A 16 0.61 -13.23 10.48
CA ASP A 16 -0.85 -13.37 10.61
C ASP A 16 -1.57 -12.94 9.32
N LYS A 17 -2.30 -13.88 8.71
CA LYS A 17 -3.07 -13.66 7.48
C LYS A 17 -4.25 -12.71 7.66
N GLU A 18 -4.84 -12.65 8.85
CA GLU A 18 -5.89 -11.68 9.15
C GLU A 18 -5.33 -10.26 9.09
N ILE A 19 -4.13 -10.03 9.62
CA ILE A 19 -3.47 -8.71 9.51
C ILE A 19 -3.17 -8.35 8.05
N GLN A 20 -2.73 -9.31 7.22
CA GLN A 20 -2.54 -9.06 5.79
C GLN A 20 -3.85 -8.68 5.09
N HIS A 21 -4.93 -9.42 5.38
CA HIS A 21 -6.25 -9.15 4.81
C HIS A 21 -6.77 -7.77 5.26
N MET A 22 -6.64 -7.44 6.55
CA MET A 22 -7.03 -6.14 7.08
C MET A 22 -6.24 -4.98 6.45
N ARG A 23 -4.94 -5.14 6.21
CA ARG A 23 -4.14 -4.17 5.44
C ARG A 23 -4.66 -4.01 4.03
N TYR A 24 -4.95 -5.11 3.32
CA TYR A 24 -5.58 -5.07 2.00
C TYR A 24 -6.91 -4.27 2.03
N LEU A 25 -7.79 -4.53 3.00
CA LEU A 25 -9.05 -3.80 3.14
C LEU A 25 -8.83 -2.29 3.34
N ALA A 26 -7.88 -1.91 4.18
CA ALA A 26 -7.54 -0.51 4.42
C ALA A 26 -7.05 0.22 3.16
N VAL A 27 -6.18 -0.45 2.38
CA VAL A 27 -5.66 0.09 1.13
C VAL A 27 -6.76 0.18 0.09
N ARG A 28 -7.63 -0.84 0.00
CA ARG A 28 -8.81 -0.86 -0.89
C ARG A 28 -9.73 0.31 -0.59
N ASP A 29 -10.08 0.53 0.67
CA ASP A 29 -11.03 1.56 1.07
C ASP A 29 -10.46 2.97 0.83
N THR A 30 -9.17 3.14 1.12
CA THR A 30 -8.47 4.40 0.83
C THR A 30 -8.33 4.66 -0.66
N ALA A 31 -7.95 3.66 -1.45
CA ALA A 31 -7.87 3.79 -2.90
C ALA A 31 -9.24 4.13 -3.49
N ALA A 32 -10.32 3.50 -3.02
CA ALA A 32 -11.67 3.80 -3.45
C ALA A 32 -12.09 5.23 -3.09
N GLN A 33 -11.71 5.72 -1.91
CA GLN A 33 -11.99 7.10 -1.51
C GLN A 33 -11.22 8.11 -2.38
N LEU A 34 -9.93 7.90 -2.60
CA LEU A 34 -9.12 8.74 -3.50
C LEU A 34 -9.74 8.81 -4.90
N MET A 35 -10.18 7.66 -5.43
CA MET A 35 -10.87 7.59 -6.74
C MET A 35 -12.20 8.36 -6.73
N ARG A 36 -12.98 8.31 -5.64
CA ARG A 36 -14.22 9.11 -5.48
C ARG A 36 -13.94 10.60 -5.43
N ASP A 37 -12.82 11.00 -4.83
CA ASP A 37 -12.37 12.39 -4.75
C ASP A 37 -11.70 12.88 -6.05
N GLY A 38 -11.68 12.02 -7.07
CA GLY A 38 -11.17 12.32 -8.41
C GLY A 38 -9.67 12.14 -8.56
N GLU A 39 -8.95 11.63 -7.56
CA GLU A 39 -7.56 11.20 -7.69
C GLU A 39 -7.47 9.87 -8.42
N PHE A 40 -6.51 9.71 -9.34
CA PHE A 40 -6.29 8.42 -9.99
C PHE A 40 -5.16 7.69 -9.28
N VAL A 41 -5.43 6.47 -8.84
CA VAL A 41 -4.46 5.65 -8.11
C VAL A 41 -4.35 4.23 -8.67
N PHE A 42 -3.14 3.71 -8.64
CA PHE A 42 -2.85 2.29 -8.77
C PHE A 42 -2.31 1.80 -7.43
N SER A 43 -2.86 0.73 -6.89
CA SER A 43 -2.30 0.07 -5.71
C SER A 43 -1.92 -1.37 -6.07
N PRO A 44 -0.64 -1.76 -5.93
CA PRO A 44 -0.21 -3.13 -6.19
C PRO A 44 -0.95 -4.12 -5.28
N ILE A 45 -1.19 -3.75 -4.02
CA ILE A 45 -1.90 -4.61 -3.06
C ILE A 45 -3.36 -4.81 -3.47
N VAL A 46 -4.07 -3.74 -3.84
CA VAL A 46 -5.48 -3.88 -4.29
C VAL A 46 -5.57 -4.69 -5.58
N HIS A 47 -4.61 -4.48 -6.49
CA HIS A 47 -4.56 -5.17 -7.78
C HIS A 47 -4.22 -6.66 -7.63
N CYS A 48 -3.19 -6.99 -6.84
CA CYS A 48 -2.59 -8.31 -6.79
C CYS A 48 -3.11 -9.21 -5.66
N HIS A 49 -3.57 -8.66 -4.52
CA HIS A 49 -4.03 -9.48 -3.39
C HIS A 49 -5.14 -10.46 -3.78
N PRO A 50 -6.24 -10.07 -4.48
CA PRO A 50 -7.27 -11.02 -4.89
C PRO A 50 -6.74 -12.13 -5.79
N MET A 51 -5.81 -11.82 -6.70
CA MET A 51 -5.18 -12.81 -7.58
C MET A 51 -4.30 -13.77 -6.79
N ALA A 52 -3.51 -13.27 -5.83
CA ALA A 52 -2.66 -14.08 -4.99
C ALA A 52 -3.47 -15.03 -4.09
N VAL A 53 -4.57 -14.56 -3.50
CA VAL A 53 -5.36 -15.36 -2.53
C VAL A 53 -6.45 -16.22 -3.16
N SER A 54 -7.08 -15.77 -4.25
CA SER A 54 -8.24 -16.46 -4.85
C SER A 54 -7.89 -17.24 -6.11
N CYS A 55 -6.80 -16.88 -6.80
CA CYS A 55 -6.40 -17.50 -8.06
C CYS A 55 -5.08 -18.28 -7.96
N ASP A 56 -4.52 -18.45 -6.75
CA ASP A 56 -3.23 -19.10 -6.49
C ASP A 56 -2.06 -18.50 -7.32
N LEU A 57 -2.11 -17.19 -7.59
CA LEU A 57 -1.00 -16.49 -8.24
C LEU A 57 0.17 -16.42 -7.27
N LYS A 58 1.12 -17.35 -7.44
CA LYS A 58 2.36 -17.39 -6.67
C LYS A 58 3.37 -16.45 -7.30
N GLY A 59 3.93 -15.58 -6.47
CA GLY A 59 5.11 -14.79 -6.76
C GLY A 59 6.04 -14.85 -5.57
N ASP A 60 7.33 -15.03 -5.82
CA ASP A 60 8.36 -14.81 -4.81
C ASP A 60 8.64 -13.31 -4.66
N ILE A 61 9.55 -12.95 -3.76
CA ILE A 61 9.85 -11.56 -3.46
C ILE A 61 10.37 -10.79 -4.69
N ASP A 62 11.15 -11.46 -5.54
CA ASP A 62 11.72 -10.86 -6.74
C ASP A 62 10.64 -10.59 -7.80
N PHE A 63 9.71 -11.53 -8.00
CA PHE A 63 8.58 -11.36 -8.92
C PHE A 63 7.74 -10.12 -8.57
N TRP A 64 7.38 -9.95 -7.30
CA TRP A 64 6.58 -8.80 -6.86
C TRP A 64 7.38 -7.49 -6.97
N ARG A 65 8.64 -7.49 -6.56
CA ARG A 65 9.51 -6.32 -6.68
C ARG A 65 9.64 -5.85 -8.12
N ASP A 66 9.89 -6.76 -9.05
CA ASP A 66 10.07 -6.41 -10.46
C ASP A 66 8.77 -5.82 -11.05
N TYR A 67 7.61 -6.39 -10.68
CA TYR A 67 6.31 -5.85 -11.07
C TYR A 67 6.06 -4.45 -10.50
N ASP A 68 6.33 -4.26 -9.20
CA ASP A 68 6.15 -2.99 -8.50
C ASP A 68 7.05 -1.89 -9.09
N PHE A 69 8.32 -2.21 -9.39
CA PHE A 69 9.24 -1.28 -10.03
C PHE A 69 8.81 -0.87 -11.43
N ALA A 70 8.33 -1.82 -12.24
CA ALA A 70 7.79 -1.51 -13.57
C ALA A 70 6.60 -0.53 -13.48
N MET A 71 5.73 -0.69 -12.47
CA MET A 71 4.62 0.23 -12.24
C MET A 71 5.09 1.60 -11.75
N ILE A 72 6.09 1.67 -10.86
CA ILE A 72 6.69 2.94 -10.39
C ILE A 72 7.35 3.70 -11.55
N GLU A 73 8.01 3.00 -12.47
CA GLU A 73 8.59 3.58 -13.67
C GLU A 73 7.53 4.16 -14.62
N ALA A 74 6.36 3.53 -14.72
CA ALA A 74 5.28 4.01 -15.58
C ALA A 74 4.51 5.21 -15.00
N LEU A 75 4.56 5.43 -13.68
CA LEU A 75 3.69 6.38 -12.97
C LEU A 75 4.47 7.61 -12.46
N PRO A 76 3.94 8.85 -12.64
CA PRO A 76 4.65 10.08 -12.29
C PRO A 76 4.62 10.43 -10.79
N ARG A 77 3.76 9.77 -10.00
CA ARG A 77 3.51 10.06 -8.58
C ARG A 77 3.62 8.79 -7.75
N PHE A 78 4.11 8.96 -6.52
CA PHE A 78 4.29 7.89 -5.56
C PHE A 78 3.73 8.31 -4.18
N GLY A 79 2.68 7.63 -3.74
CA GLY A 79 2.02 7.86 -2.46
C GLY A 79 2.31 6.74 -1.49
N ILE A 80 2.59 7.08 -0.24
CA ILE A 80 2.80 6.11 0.85
C ILE A 80 1.59 6.15 1.78
N LEU A 81 0.81 5.08 1.82
CA LEU A 81 -0.26 4.91 2.78
C LEU A 81 0.31 4.54 4.15
N LYS A 82 0.14 5.45 5.12
CA LYS A 82 0.74 5.33 6.46
C LYS A 82 0.00 4.36 7.39
N LEU A 83 -0.10 3.08 7.00
CA LEU A 83 -0.59 2.02 7.87
C LEU A 83 0.49 1.58 8.89
N PRO A 84 0.14 1.03 10.06
CA PRO A 84 1.13 0.55 11.03
C PRO A 84 2.10 -0.47 10.44
N GLY A 85 3.37 -0.25 10.74
CA GLY A 85 4.49 -0.96 10.12
C GLY A 85 5.06 -0.29 8.87
N TRP A 86 4.47 0.80 8.34
CA TRP A 86 4.99 1.44 7.12
C TRP A 86 6.43 1.93 7.25
N LEU A 87 6.80 2.48 8.42
CA LEU A 87 8.16 2.96 8.71
C LEU A 87 9.20 1.83 8.72
N GLN A 88 8.78 0.61 9.05
CA GLN A 88 9.64 -0.57 9.16
C GLN A 88 9.64 -1.41 7.88
N SER A 89 8.86 -1.03 6.87
CA SER A 89 8.67 -1.83 5.67
C SER A 89 9.84 -1.62 4.70
N GLU A 90 10.78 -2.56 4.68
CA GLU A 90 11.94 -2.55 3.76
C GLU A 90 11.52 -2.35 2.30
N GLY A 91 10.46 -3.04 1.86
CA GLY A 91 9.93 -2.88 0.50
C GLY A 91 9.45 -1.45 0.19
N ILE A 92 8.83 -0.75 1.15
CA ILE A 92 8.38 0.64 0.91
C ILE A 92 9.58 1.57 0.81
N GLU A 93 10.62 1.36 1.63
CA GLU A 93 11.82 2.19 1.55
C GLU A 93 12.57 1.96 0.24
N GLU A 94 12.64 0.71 -0.23
CA GLU A 94 13.22 0.37 -1.52
C GLU A 94 12.44 0.99 -2.70
N GLU A 95 11.12 0.82 -2.73
CA GLU A 95 10.23 1.43 -3.73
C GLU A 95 10.33 2.95 -3.74
N LYS A 96 10.34 3.57 -2.55
CA LYS A 96 10.47 5.02 -2.38
C LYS A 96 11.82 5.51 -2.89
N ALA A 97 12.91 4.81 -2.59
CA ALA A 97 14.24 5.15 -3.09
C ALA A 97 14.28 5.07 -4.62
N HIS A 98 13.68 4.03 -5.22
CA HIS A 98 13.54 3.91 -6.68
C HIS A 98 12.73 5.07 -7.27
N ALA A 99 11.57 5.39 -6.70
CA ALA A 99 10.72 6.50 -7.13
C ALA A 99 11.46 7.85 -7.08
N LEU A 100 12.23 8.11 -6.01
CA LEU A 100 13.05 9.32 -5.88
C LEU A 100 14.15 9.38 -6.95
N SER A 101 14.79 8.25 -7.27
CA SER A 101 15.82 8.18 -8.32
C SER A 101 15.29 8.54 -9.72
N LEU A 102 13.99 8.30 -9.96
CA LEU A 102 13.28 8.65 -11.19
C LEU A 102 12.68 10.07 -11.18
N GLY A 103 12.89 10.82 -10.09
CA GLY A 103 12.33 12.16 -9.91
C GLY A 103 10.81 12.19 -9.73
N ARG A 104 10.21 11.13 -9.17
CA ARG A 104 8.76 11.08 -8.89
C ARG A 104 8.41 11.97 -7.70
N VAL A 105 7.21 12.54 -7.74
CA VAL A 105 6.67 13.27 -6.59
C VAL A 105 6.25 12.24 -5.53
N VAL A 106 6.91 12.29 -4.36
CA VAL A 106 6.61 11.42 -3.22
C VAL A 106 5.72 12.16 -2.22
N GLU A 107 4.58 11.56 -1.88
CA GLU A 107 3.61 12.13 -0.95
C GLU A 107 3.13 11.13 0.11
N SER A 108 2.66 11.65 1.25
CA SER A 108 2.06 10.84 2.32
C SER A 108 0.56 10.77 2.14
N VAL A 109 -0.01 9.57 2.28
CA VAL A 109 -1.46 9.32 2.21
C VAL A 109 -1.95 8.85 3.58
N VAL A 110 -3.05 9.45 4.04
CA VAL A 110 -3.71 9.10 5.31
C VAL A 110 -4.76 8.01 5.02
N PRO A 111 -4.77 6.91 5.78
CA PRO A 111 -5.81 5.89 5.63
C PRO A 111 -7.18 6.41 6.04
N VAL A 112 -8.21 5.94 5.35
CA VAL A 112 -9.61 6.25 5.65
C VAL A 112 -10.42 4.96 5.81
N GLY A 113 -11.57 5.07 6.47
CA GLY A 113 -12.49 3.95 6.72
C GLY A 113 -12.22 3.24 8.05
N THR A 114 -12.97 2.15 8.29
CA THR A 114 -13.04 1.44 9.57
C THR A 114 -11.70 0.94 10.10
N TYR A 115 -10.67 0.80 9.25
CA TYR A 115 -9.34 0.43 9.68
C TYR A 115 -8.62 1.54 10.46
N ALA A 116 -8.85 2.82 10.12
CA ALA A 116 -8.31 3.93 10.91
C ALA A 116 -8.83 3.86 12.36
N ASP A 117 -10.12 3.57 12.52
CA ASP A 117 -10.78 3.41 13.82
C ASP A 117 -10.28 2.15 14.56
N LEU A 118 -10.05 1.03 13.86
CA LEU A 118 -9.55 -0.22 14.45
C LEU A 118 -8.10 -0.14 14.92
N LEU A 119 -7.29 0.76 14.33
CA LEU A 119 -5.91 0.97 14.75
C LEU A 119 -5.79 1.80 16.02
N GLU A 120 -6.69 2.76 16.25
CA GLU A 120 -6.80 3.46 17.53
C GLU A 120 -7.10 2.45 18.65
N VAL A 121 -8.04 1.53 18.40
CA VAL A 121 -8.39 0.47 19.36
C VAL A 121 -7.23 -0.49 19.60
N LYS A 122 -6.52 -0.95 18.56
CA LYS A 122 -5.43 -1.92 18.75
C LYS A 122 -4.19 -1.30 19.41
N ALA A 123 -3.88 -0.03 19.12
CA ALA A 123 -2.82 0.71 19.80
C ALA A 123 -3.12 0.89 21.31
N GLU A 124 -4.39 1.07 21.70
CA GLU A 124 -4.80 1.02 23.10
C GLU A 124 -4.55 -0.38 23.70
N PHE A 125 -4.97 -1.46 23.04
CA PHE A 125 -4.79 -2.83 23.56
C PHE A 125 -3.32 -3.26 23.73
N ASP A 126 -2.44 -2.88 22.80
CA ASP A 126 -1.01 -3.17 22.89
C ASP A 126 -0.30 -2.32 23.96
N SER A 127 -0.89 -1.19 24.37
CA SER A 127 -0.39 -0.36 25.49
C SER A 127 -0.73 -0.90 26.89
N TYR A 128 -1.70 -1.82 26.99
CA TYR A 128 -2.08 -2.49 28.24
C TYR A 128 -1.39 -3.84 28.46
N SER A 129 -0.62 -4.31 27.48
CA SER A 129 0.00 -5.65 27.50
C SER A 129 1.52 -5.63 27.70
N ASN A 130 2.08 -4.48 28.10
CA ASN A 130 3.48 -4.35 28.56
C ASN A 130 3.58 -4.05 30.05
#